data_AF-A0A833G602-F1
#
_entry.id   AF-A0A833G602-F1
#
_cell.length_a   1.000
_cell.length_b   1.000
_cell.length_c   1.000
_cell.angle_alpha   90.00
_cell.angle_beta   90.00
_cell.angle_gamma   90.00
#
_symmetry.space_group_name_H-M   'P 1'
#
loop_
_entity.id
_entity.type
_entity.pdbx_description
1 polymer ?
#
loop_
_entity_poly.entity_id
_entity_poly.type
_entity_poly.pdbx_seq_one_letter_code
_entity_poly.pdbx_strand_id
1 'polypeptide(L)'
;FVYYVSILGITGTAAPDTAKVVEAVKRIKRHTILPVAVGFGVRTAAQAQALGRAADGVVVGSALVDAVRDSLDAEGRATERTVAAVTGLVAGLAEGVRAARVAAAE
;
A
#
# COMPACT_ATOMS: atom_id res chain seq x y z
N PHE A 1 -6.48 5.98 -13.74
CA PHE A 1 -6.04 4.68 -13.20
C PHE A 1 -7.26 3.92 -12.70
N VAL A 2 -7.22 2.60 -12.62
CA VAL A 2 -8.22 1.76 -11.95
C VAL A 2 -7.75 1.51 -10.53
N TYR A 3 -8.59 1.83 -9.54
CA TYR A 3 -8.32 1.49 -8.15
C TYR A 3 -8.91 0.12 -7.84
N TYR A 4 -8.05 -0.90 -7.76
CA TYR A 4 -8.44 -2.24 -7.36
C TYR A 4 -8.31 -2.40 -5.84
N VAL A 5 -9.46 -2.49 -5.18
CA VAL A 5 -9.60 -2.81 -3.77
C VAL A 5 -10.26 -4.18 -3.64
N SER A 6 -9.70 -5.05 -2.81
CA SER A 6 -10.47 -6.21 -2.32
C SER A 6 -10.61 -6.09 -0.82
N ILE A 7 -11.83 -5.78 -0.41
CA ILE A 7 -12.30 -6.05 0.93
C ILE A 7 -12.68 -7.54 0.90
N LEU A 8 -11.73 -8.43 1.18
CA LEU A 8 -12.17 -9.67 1.80
C LEU A 8 -12.45 -9.32 3.25
N GLY A 9 -13.65 -8.79 3.46
CA GLY A 9 -14.29 -8.60 4.75
C GLY A 9 -14.64 -9.95 5.36
N ILE A 10 -13.67 -10.85 5.46
CA ILE A 10 -13.73 -11.99 6.35
C ILE A 10 -12.85 -11.65 7.56
N THR A 11 -13.53 -11.49 8.67
CA THR A 11 -13.03 -11.39 10.03
C THR A 11 -11.80 -12.28 10.26
N GLY A 12 -10.69 -11.68 10.70
CA GLY A 12 -9.54 -12.40 11.25
C GLY A 12 -8.34 -12.57 10.29
N THR A 13 -7.31 -11.77 10.51
CA THR A 13 -5.89 -12.16 10.46
C THR A 13 -5.18 -12.58 9.16
N ALA A 14 -5.81 -12.69 7.99
CA ALA A 14 -5.07 -13.04 6.77
C ALA A 14 -4.55 -11.79 6.02
N ALA A 15 -3.23 -11.63 5.95
CA ALA A 15 -2.59 -10.73 4.99
C ALA A 15 -3.11 -11.03 3.56
N PRO A 16 -3.22 -10.04 2.67
CA PRO A 16 -3.67 -10.27 1.30
C PRO A 16 -2.78 -11.31 0.62
N ASP A 17 -3.43 -12.33 0.07
CA ASP A 17 -2.78 -13.31 -0.79
C ASP A 17 -2.27 -12.60 -2.05
N THR A 18 -0.98 -12.30 -2.06
CA THR A 18 -0.33 -11.53 -3.12
C THR A 18 -0.54 -12.19 -4.48
N ALA A 19 -0.59 -13.52 -4.56
CA ALA A 19 -0.79 -14.24 -5.81
C ALA A 19 -2.19 -13.97 -6.39
N LYS A 20 -3.23 -13.96 -5.56
CA LYS A 20 -4.59 -13.61 -6.01
C LYS A 20 -4.68 -12.17 -6.50
N VAL A 21 -3.97 -11.24 -5.84
CA VAL A 21 -3.91 -9.85 -6.29
C VAL A 21 -3.25 -9.75 -7.66
N VAL A 22 -2.13 -10.44 -7.87
CA VAL A 22 -1.42 -10.47 -9.16
C VAL A 22 -2.33 -10.96 -10.29
N GLU A 23 -3.03 -12.07 -10.09
CA GLU A 23 -3.93 -12.63 -11.11
C GLU A 23 -5.12 -11.71 -11.42
N ALA A 24 -5.68 -11.06 -10.40
CA ALA A 24 -6.74 -10.08 -10.60
C ALA A 24 -6.25 -8.85 -11.37
N VAL A 25 -5.05 -8.33 -11.06
CA VAL A 25 -4.45 -7.20 -11.79
C VAL A 25 -4.21 -7.58 -13.25
N LYS A 26 -3.63 -8.75 -13.53
CA LYS A 26 -3.45 -9.24 -14.91
C LYS A 26 -4.77 -9.31 -15.66
N ARG A 27 -5.83 -9.82 -15.01
CA ARG A 27 -7.16 -9.88 -15.62
C ARG A 27 -7.71 -8.49 -15.94
N ILE A 28 -7.59 -7.53 -15.04
CA ILE A 28 -8.06 -6.14 -15.26
C ILE A 28 -7.32 -5.50 -16.43
N LYS A 29 -5.98 -5.64 -16.50
CA LYS A 29 -5.15 -5.04 -17.54
C LYS A 29 -5.46 -5.57 -18.96
N ARG A 30 -6.16 -6.70 -19.10
CA ARG A 30 -6.66 -7.17 -20.41
C ARG A 30 -7.83 -6.34 -20.95
N HIS A 31 -8.51 -5.56 -20.11
CA HIS A 31 -9.72 -4.82 -20.47
C HIS A 31 -9.51 -3.31 -20.50
N THR A 32 -8.35 -2.81 -20.11
CA THR A 32 -8.07 -1.37 -20.08
C THR A 32 -6.58 -1.09 -20.17
N ILE A 33 -6.25 0.06 -20.79
CA ILE A 33 -4.90 0.63 -20.82
C ILE A 33 -4.59 1.50 -19.59
N LEU A 34 -5.59 1.76 -18.73
CA LEU A 34 -5.39 2.59 -17.55
C LEU A 34 -4.48 1.86 -16.53
N PRO A 35 -3.55 2.58 -15.86
CA PRO A 35 -2.75 2.00 -14.79
C PRO A 35 -3.63 1.39 -13.70
N VAL A 36 -3.26 0.26 -13.11
CA VAL A 36 -3.99 -0.40 -12.02
C VAL A 36 -3.25 -0.19 -10.70
N ALA A 37 -3.89 0.48 -9.74
CA ALA A 37 -3.38 0.68 -8.39
C ALA A 37 -4.10 -0.24 -7.40
N VAL A 38 -3.37 -0.80 -6.44
CA VAL A 38 -3.91 -1.78 -5.48
C VAL A 38 -3.90 -1.27 -4.05
N GLY A 39 -4.99 -1.47 -3.31
CA GLY A 39 -5.11 -1.06 -1.90
C GLY A 39 -5.65 -2.19 -1.02
N PHE A 40 -4.73 -2.95 -0.41
CA PHE A 40 -5.03 -4.19 0.35
C PHE A 40 -4.51 -4.12 1.79
N GLY A 41 -4.62 -2.96 2.44
CA GLY A 41 -4.11 -2.78 3.80
C GLY A 41 -2.59 -2.89 3.88
N VAL A 42 -1.88 -2.25 2.95
CA VAL A 42 -0.42 -2.20 2.95
C VAL A 42 0.07 -1.40 4.15
N ARG A 43 0.99 -1.97 4.91
CA ARG A 43 1.57 -1.36 6.12
C ARG A 43 3.09 -1.37 6.13
N THR A 44 3.74 -2.18 5.28
CA THR A 44 5.20 -2.35 5.28
C THR A 44 5.80 -2.16 3.89
N ALA A 45 7.10 -1.80 3.85
CA ALA A 45 7.87 -1.70 2.61
C ALA A 45 7.88 -3.02 1.83
N ALA A 46 8.00 -4.16 2.50
CA ALA A 46 7.99 -5.48 1.88
C ALA A 46 6.65 -5.79 1.18
N GLN A 47 5.52 -5.44 1.82
CA GLN A 47 4.20 -5.57 1.19
C GLN A 47 4.07 -4.64 -0.02
N ALA A 48 4.55 -3.40 0.10
CA ALA A 48 4.55 -2.43 -1.00
C ALA A 48 5.40 -2.93 -2.18
N GLN A 49 6.56 -3.55 -1.90
CA GLN A 49 7.41 -4.14 -2.92
C GLN A 49 6.74 -5.32 -3.62
N ALA A 50 6.17 -6.26 -2.85
CA ALA A 50 5.52 -7.44 -3.40
C ALA A 50 4.36 -7.07 -4.33
N LEU A 51 3.53 -6.11 -3.93
CA LEU A 51 2.42 -5.61 -4.72
C LEU A 51 2.87 -4.76 -5.91
N GLY A 52 3.91 -3.93 -5.72
CA GLY A 52 4.50 -3.10 -6.77
C GLY A 52 5.13 -3.88 -7.93
N ARG A 53 5.41 -5.17 -7.76
CA ARG A 53 5.88 -6.04 -8.86
C ARG A 53 4.78 -6.37 -9.88
N ALA A 54 3.51 -6.31 -9.47
CA ALA A 54 2.38 -6.69 -10.31
C ALA A 54 1.45 -5.53 -10.66
N ALA A 55 1.33 -4.53 -9.77
CA ALA A 55 0.48 -3.37 -9.93
C ALA A 55 1.28 -2.14 -10.38
N ASP A 56 0.62 -1.20 -11.06
CA ASP A 56 1.22 0.06 -11.50
C ASP A 56 1.34 1.07 -10.35
N GLY A 57 0.60 0.85 -9.25
CA GLY A 57 0.66 1.65 -8.04
C GLY A 57 0.17 0.90 -6.80
N VAL A 58 0.56 1.39 -5.63
CA VAL A 58 0.14 0.89 -4.31
C VAL A 58 -0.53 2.01 -3.54
N VAL A 59 -1.70 1.74 -2.98
CA VAL A 59 -2.49 2.70 -2.19
C VAL A 59 -2.43 2.32 -0.71
N VAL A 60 -2.10 3.31 0.11
CA VAL A 60 -1.93 3.17 1.56
C VAL A 60 -2.83 4.19 2.26
N GLY A 61 -3.80 3.70 3.02
CA GLY A 61 -4.76 4.54 3.75
C GLY A 61 -4.61 4.37 5.26
N SER A 62 -5.15 3.28 5.80
CA SER A 62 -5.22 3.03 7.25
C SER A 62 -3.88 3.15 7.96
N ALA A 63 -2.78 2.71 7.35
CA ALA A 63 -1.45 2.83 7.98
C ALA A 63 -1.01 4.29 8.18
N LEU A 64 -1.38 5.19 7.27
CA LEU A 64 -1.08 6.63 7.40
C LEU A 64 -1.98 7.28 8.45
N VAL A 65 -3.26 6.92 8.47
CA VAL A 65 -4.21 7.39 9.50
C VAL A 65 -3.77 6.93 10.89
N ASP A 66 -3.33 5.68 11.00
CA ASP A 66 -2.78 5.11 12.23
C ASP A 66 -1.51 5.88 12.66
N ALA A 67 -0.58 6.13 11.74
CA ALA A 67 0.62 6.91 12.04
C ALA A 67 0.31 8.34 12.52
N VAL A 68 -0.73 8.98 11.96
CA VAL A 68 -1.22 10.25 12.48
C VAL A 68 -1.77 10.07 13.89
N ARG A 69 -2.75 9.18 14.09
CA ARG A 69 -3.41 8.94 15.37
C ARG A 69 -2.40 8.66 16.48
N ASP A 70 -1.44 7.76 16.23
CA ASP A 70 -0.49 7.29 17.23
C ASP A 70 0.57 8.36 17.56
N SER A 71 0.64 9.45 16.79
CA SER A 71 1.54 10.58 17.02
C SER A 71 0.91 11.76 17.77
N LEU A 72 -0.41 11.74 17.99
CA LEU A 72 -1.15 12.82 18.66
C LEU A 72 -0.90 12.80 20.17
N ASP A 73 -1.10 13.94 20.83
CA ASP A 73 -1.11 14.03 22.29
C ASP A 73 -2.42 13.49 22.91
N ALA A 74 -2.53 13.56 24.24
CA ALA A 74 -3.71 13.06 24.96
C ALA A 74 -5.00 13.80 24.60
N GLU A 75 -4.90 15.03 24.07
CA GLU A 75 -6.02 15.87 23.63
C GLU A 75 -6.30 15.72 22.13
N GLY A 76 -5.60 14.83 21.42
CA GLY A 76 -5.78 14.60 19.99
C GLY A 76 -5.17 15.69 19.10
N ARG A 77 -4.19 16.45 19.60
CA ARG A 77 -3.50 17.50 18.85
C ARG A 77 -2.22 16.97 18.23
N ALA A 78 -1.86 17.52 17.08
CA ALA A 78 -0.60 17.19 16.42
C ALA A 78 0.59 17.63 17.27
N THR A 79 1.62 16.77 17.32
CA THR A 79 2.88 17.05 18.01
C THR A 79 4.00 17.30 16.99
N GLU A 80 5.17 17.71 17.45
CA GLU A 80 6.38 17.80 16.61
C GLU A 80 6.73 16.49 15.90
N ARG A 81 6.25 15.35 16.43
CA ARG A 81 6.49 14.01 15.85
C ARG A 81 5.51 13.65 14.74
N THR A 82 4.36 14.33 14.64
CA THR A 82 3.28 13.93 13.72
C THR A 82 3.71 13.96 12.26
N VAL A 83 4.39 15.02 11.82
CA VAL A 83 4.89 15.11 10.45
C VAL A 83 5.93 14.02 10.20
N ALA A 84 6.92 13.88 11.08
CA ALA A 84 7.99 12.91 10.95
C ALA A 84 7.50 11.45 10.92
N ALA A 85 6.48 11.12 11.72
CA ALA A 85 5.86 9.80 11.75
C ALA A 85 5.26 9.42 10.38
N VAL A 86 4.53 10.36 9.76
CA VAL A 86 3.92 10.13 8.45
C VAL A 86 4.98 10.11 7.35
N THR A 87 5.88 11.08 7.31
CA THR A 87 6.89 11.17 6.25
C THR A 87 7.88 10.01 6.29
N GLY A 88 8.26 9.54 7.49
CA GLY A 88 9.12 8.37 7.66
C GLY A 88 8.46 7.09 7.16
N LEU A 89 7.18 6.88 7.50
CA LEU A 89 6.40 5.74 6.98
C LEU A 89 6.28 5.80 5.45
N VAL A 90 5.93 6.97 4.89
CA VAL A 90 5.83 7.17 3.44
C VAL A 90 7.17 6.91 2.74
N ALA A 91 8.29 7.35 3.31
CA ALA A 91 9.62 7.11 2.76
C ALA A 91 9.92 5.61 2.64
N GLY A 92 9.71 4.83 3.70
CA GLY A 92 9.92 3.38 3.67
C GLY A 92 8.99 2.64 2.71
N LEU A 93 7.72 3.05 2.62
CA LEU A 93 6.77 2.50 1.65
C LEU A 93 7.21 2.80 0.21
N ALA A 94 7.67 4.03 -0.05
CA ALA A 94 8.14 4.45 -1.36
C ALA A 94 9.44 3.73 -1.78
N GLU A 95 10.34 3.44 -0.84
CA GLU A 95 11.49 2.56 -1.08
C GLU A 95 11.06 1.17 -1.52
N GLY A 96 10.10 0.56 -0.82
CA GLY A 96 9.53 -0.73 -1.22
C GLY A 96 8.98 -0.73 -2.65
N VAL A 97 8.19 0.28 -3.01
CA VAL A 97 7.67 0.43 -4.38
C VAL A 97 8.78 0.61 -5.41
N ARG A 98 9.81 1.41 -5.10
CA ARG A 98 10.96 1.62 -6.01
C ARG A 98 11.75 0.34 -6.22
N ALA A 99 12.01 -0.43 -5.15
CA ALA A 99 12.71 -1.71 -5.21
C ALA A 99 11.97 -2.74 -6.08
N ALA A 100 10.64 -2.67 -6.16
CA ALA A 100 9.85 -3.54 -7.02
C ALA A 100 10.11 -3.29 -8.52
N ARG A 101 10.31 -2.02 -8.90
CA ARG A 101 10.54 -1.62 -10.30
C ARG A 101 11.93 -2.00 -10.78
N VAL A 102 12.94 -1.88 -9.92
CA VAL A 102 14.32 -2.31 -10.25
C VAL A 102 14.35 -3.81 -10.54
N ALA A 103 13.77 -4.62 -9.65
CA ALA A 103 13.76 -6.07 -9.79
C ALA A 103 12.78 -6.63 -10.83
N ALA A 104 12.04 -5.77 -11.55
CA ALA A 104 11.21 -6.16 -12.69
C ALA A 104 11.84 -5.78 -14.04
N ALA A 105 12.91 -4.98 -14.01
CA ALA A 105 13.70 -4.60 -15.19
C ALA A 105 14.90 -5.52 -15.42
N GLU A 106 15.21 -6.39 -14.45
CA GLU A 106 16.16 -7.51 -14.52
C GLU A 106 15.45 -8.80 -14.97
#